data_AF-A0A645HYP4-F1
#
_entry.id   AF-A0A645HYP4-F1
#
_cell.length_a   1.000
_cell.length_b   1.000
_cell.length_c   1.000
_cell.angle_alpha   90.00
_cell.angle_beta   90.00
_cell.angle_gamma   90.00
#
_symmetry.space_group_name_H-M   'P 1'
#
loop_
_entity.id
_entity.type
_entity.pdbx_description
1 polymer ?
#
loop_
_entity_poly.entity_id
_entity_poly.type
_entity_poly.pdbx_seq_one_letter_code
_entity_poly.pdbx_strand_id
1 'polypeptide(L)'
;MDIPLGKNVGNSLEVIEAIDVLNNHGDPALTELCLQLSASLLNLAGKGNEDECYMLCRKSLESGSALKKLAEIVSSQGGNANYIYNPALFKKAEKSQDIFAAQSGYITKIDTEKVGNASVLSGAGRLKKEDGIDYSAGIIMHKQYGDSVQQNEPVATVYGDNEEKISSAALLINAAFTYSKAKPERKEVILDKISKETLSL
;
A
#
# COMPACT_ATOMS: atom_id res chain seq x y z
N MET A 1 11.10 -7.18 -3.32
CA MET A 1 9.64 -6.97 -3.17
C MET A 1 9.01 -7.11 -4.53
N ASP A 2 8.41 -8.26 -4.81
CA ASP A 2 7.92 -8.62 -6.16
C ASP A 2 6.48 -8.18 -6.43
N ILE A 3 5.74 -7.77 -5.39
CA ILE A 3 4.34 -7.36 -5.43
C ILE A 3 4.24 -6.07 -4.62
N PRO A 4 3.54 -5.03 -5.11
CA PRO A 4 3.25 -3.85 -4.30
C PRO A 4 2.53 -4.27 -3.03
N LEU A 5 2.97 -3.79 -1.87
CA LEU A 5 2.28 -4.07 -0.62
C LEU A 5 1.11 -3.10 -0.46
N GLY A 6 -0.07 -3.63 -0.14
CA GLY A 6 -1.29 -2.83 -0.16
C GLY A 6 -1.78 -2.53 -1.58
N LYS A 7 -2.67 -1.55 -1.69
CA LYS A 7 -3.36 -1.17 -2.93
C LYS A 7 -2.94 0.22 -3.40
N ASN A 8 -2.50 1.07 -2.49
CA ASN A 8 -2.28 2.48 -2.77
C ASN A 8 -0.78 2.76 -2.91
N VAL A 9 -0.40 3.50 -3.94
CA VAL A 9 0.98 3.96 -4.15
C VAL A 9 0.95 5.46 -4.42
N GLY A 10 1.60 6.26 -3.58
CA GLY A 10 1.55 7.73 -3.67
C GLY A 10 1.87 8.39 -2.33
N ASN A 11 1.15 9.46 -1.98
CA ASN A 11 1.33 10.14 -0.69
C ASN A 11 0.06 10.08 0.16
N SER A 12 -0.94 10.92 -0.13
CA SER A 12 -2.19 10.90 0.64
C SER A 12 -2.92 9.58 0.50
N LEU A 13 -2.82 8.92 -0.66
CA LEU A 13 -3.40 7.59 -0.89
C LEU A 13 -2.86 6.55 0.10
N GLU A 14 -1.55 6.54 0.37
CA GLU A 14 -0.92 5.62 1.32
C GLU A 14 -1.28 5.97 2.77
N VAL A 15 -1.38 7.26 3.10
CA VAL A 15 -1.86 7.69 4.42
C VAL A 15 -3.30 7.23 4.66
N ILE A 16 -4.17 7.32 3.64
CA ILE A 16 -5.56 6.83 3.72
C ILE A 16 -5.56 5.31 3.93
N GLU A 17 -4.75 4.55 3.19
CA GLU A 17 -4.65 3.09 3.37
C GLU A 17 -4.13 2.71 4.76
N ALA A 18 -3.16 3.46 5.30
CA ALA A 18 -2.69 3.27 6.67
C ALA A 18 -3.79 3.54 7.70
N ILE A 19 -4.62 4.58 7.49
CA ILE A 19 -5.80 4.84 8.32
C ILE A 19 -6.80 3.69 8.23
N ASP A 20 -7.06 3.16 7.03
CA ASP A 20 -7.97 2.04 6.83
C ASP A 20 -7.47 0.79 7.56
N VAL A 21 -6.18 0.47 7.50
CA VAL A 21 -5.56 -0.60 8.31
C VAL A 21 -5.84 -0.36 9.79
N LEU A 22 -5.50 0.82 10.31
CA LEU A 22 -5.68 1.17 11.72
C LEU A 22 -7.15 1.20 12.17
N ASN A 23 -8.07 1.32 11.23
CA ASN A 23 -9.51 1.31 11.44
C ASN A 23 -10.17 -0.04 11.12
N ASN A 24 -9.40 -1.12 11.02
CA ASN A 24 -9.85 -2.50 10.75
C ASN A 24 -10.50 -2.73 9.37
N HIS A 25 -10.22 -1.87 8.38
CA HIS A 25 -10.73 -1.96 7.01
C HIS A 25 -9.63 -2.08 5.94
N GLY A 26 -8.37 -2.22 6.35
CA GLY A 26 -7.23 -2.26 5.45
C GLY A 26 -7.04 -3.59 4.71
N ASP A 27 -6.06 -3.61 3.81
CA ASP A 27 -5.65 -4.82 3.11
C ASP A 27 -5.17 -5.91 4.11
N PRO A 28 -5.63 -7.17 4.01
CA PRO A 28 -5.26 -8.22 4.96
C PRO A 28 -3.77 -8.55 4.98
N ALA A 29 -3.10 -8.52 3.82
CA ALA A 29 -1.68 -8.86 3.71
C ALA A 29 -0.80 -7.76 4.31
N LEU A 30 -1.12 -6.49 4.04
CA LEU A 30 -0.48 -5.35 4.69
C LEU A 30 -0.72 -5.35 6.20
N THR A 31 -1.97 -5.59 6.62
CA THR A 31 -2.34 -5.63 8.05
C THR A 31 -1.55 -6.71 8.79
N GLU A 32 -1.47 -7.92 8.23
CA GLU A 32 -0.73 -9.02 8.84
C GLU A 32 0.77 -8.72 8.94
N LEU A 33 1.38 -8.16 7.90
CA LEU A 33 2.79 -7.76 7.95
C LEU A 33 3.04 -6.74 9.07
N CYS A 34 2.20 -5.70 9.18
CA CYS A 34 2.31 -4.67 10.21
C CYS A 34 2.18 -5.26 11.62
N LEU A 35 1.25 -6.19 11.83
CA LEU A 35 1.05 -6.87 13.11
C LEU A 35 2.26 -7.70 13.51
N GLN A 36 2.80 -8.48 12.57
CA GLN A 36 3.98 -9.33 12.81
C GLN A 36 5.22 -8.49 13.13
N LEU A 37 5.50 -7.45 12.34
CA LEU A 37 6.61 -6.53 12.62
C LEU A 37 6.45 -5.83 13.97
N SER A 38 5.25 -5.36 14.30
CA SER A 38 4.97 -4.71 15.58
C SER A 38 5.12 -5.68 16.76
N ALA A 39 4.67 -6.93 16.61
CA ALA A 39 4.83 -7.96 17.62
C ALA A 39 6.30 -8.27 17.88
N SER A 40 7.11 -8.39 16.84
CA SER A 40 8.57 -8.55 16.97
C SER A 40 9.21 -7.37 17.71
N LEU A 41 8.79 -6.13 17.43
CA LEU A 41 9.28 -4.96 18.16
C LEU A 41 8.91 -4.98 19.65
N LEU A 42 7.66 -5.37 19.98
CA LEU A 42 7.24 -5.51 21.38
C LEU A 42 8.01 -6.62 22.11
N ASN A 43 8.26 -7.74 21.44
CA ASN A 43 9.04 -8.84 22.00
C ASN A 43 10.49 -8.40 22.28
N LEU A 44 11.13 -7.71 21.33
CA LEU A 44 12.47 -7.13 21.52
C LEU A 44 12.50 -6.09 22.66
N ALA A 45 11.39 -5.40 22.90
CA ALA A 45 11.23 -4.47 24.02
C ALA A 45 10.89 -5.15 25.36
N GLY A 46 10.88 -6.48 25.42
CA GLY A 46 10.62 -7.27 26.61
C GLY A 46 9.15 -7.23 27.09
N LYS A 47 8.19 -7.05 26.17
CA LYS A 47 6.77 -6.92 26.52
C LYS A 47 6.00 -8.23 26.64
N GLY A 48 6.62 -9.36 26.27
CA GLY A 48 6.04 -10.69 26.33
C GLY A 48 6.70 -11.61 25.33
N ASN A 49 6.25 -12.85 25.25
CA ASN A 49 6.61 -13.74 24.14
C ASN A 49 5.93 -13.28 22.83
N GLU A 50 6.23 -13.96 21.72
CA GLU A 50 5.75 -13.60 20.39
C GLU A 50 4.22 -13.60 20.28
N ASP A 51 3.55 -14.64 20.77
CA ASP A 51 2.09 -14.76 20.74
C ASP A 51 1.41 -13.68 21.59
N GLU A 52 1.95 -13.43 22.80
CA GLU A 52 1.47 -12.36 23.67
C GLU A 52 1.60 -10.99 23.00
N CYS A 53 2.75 -10.72 22.38
CA CYS A 53 3.01 -9.47 21.68
C CYS A 53 2.10 -9.30 20.46
N TYR A 54 1.87 -10.37 19.70
CA TYR A 54 0.94 -10.35 18.57
C TYR A 54 -0.49 -10.05 19.04
N MET A 55 -0.95 -10.70 20.12
CA MET A 55 -2.26 -10.44 20.71
C MET A 55 -2.42 -9.02 21.24
N LEU A 56 -1.36 -8.43 21.82
CA LEU A 56 -1.35 -7.02 22.21
C LEU A 56 -1.52 -6.10 20.99
N CYS A 57 -0.79 -6.34 19.90
CA CYS A 57 -0.92 -5.61 18.64
C CYS A 57 -2.34 -5.73 18.06
N ARG A 58 -2.89 -6.95 17.97
CA ARG A 58 -4.26 -7.21 17.51
C ARG A 58 -5.29 -6.44 18.33
N LYS A 59 -5.21 -6.53 19.65
CA LYS A 59 -6.12 -5.82 20.56
C LYS A 59 -6.02 -4.30 20.37
N SER A 60 -4.83 -3.77 20.11
CA SER A 60 -4.66 -2.33 19.86
C SER A 60 -5.36 -1.86 18.58
N LEU A 61 -5.37 -2.71 17.55
CA LEU A 61 -6.06 -2.50 16.29
C LEU A 61 -7.59 -2.58 16.46
N GLU A 62 -8.06 -3.68 17.05
CA GLU A 62 -9.49 -3.99 17.22
C GLU A 62 -10.19 -2.98 18.15
N SER A 63 -9.47 -2.46 19.15
CA SER A 63 -10.00 -1.44 20.06
C SER A 63 -10.00 -0.02 19.47
N GLY A 64 -9.38 0.20 18.31
CA GLY A 64 -9.17 1.53 17.72
C GLY A 64 -8.14 2.39 18.46
N SER A 65 -7.45 1.84 19.47
CA SER A 65 -6.43 2.58 20.23
C SER A 65 -5.22 2.95 19.37
N ALA A 66 -4.87 2.12 18.39
CA ALA A 66 -3.80 2.41 17.43
C ALA A 66 -4.15 3.61 16.53
N LEU A 67 -5.38 3.69 16.02
CA LEU A 67 -5.86 4.85 15.25
C LEU A 67 -5.86 6.14 16.08
N LYS A 68 -6.33 6.07 17.34
CA LYS A 68 -6.27 7.19 18.28
C LYS A 68 -4.83 7.64 18.52
N LYS A 69 -3.89 6.70 18.67
CA LYS A 69 -2.47 7.02 18.85
C LYS A 69 -1.90 7.75 17.63
N LEU A 70 -2.26 7.34 16.40
CA LEU A 70 -1.87 8.07 15.19
C LEU A 70 -2.39 9.53 15.22
N ALA A 71 -3.65 9.75 15.59
CA ALA A 71 -4.21 11.10 15.71
C ALA A 71 -3.47 11.96 16.76
N GLU A 72 -3.09 11.38 17.90
CA GLU A 72 -2.27 12.03 18.91
C GLU A 72 -0.88 12.40 18.37
N ILE A 73 -0.21 11.49 17.64
CA ILE A 73 1.10 11.73 17.01
C ILE A 73 0.99 12.89 16.01
N VAL A 74 -0.01 12.89 15.14
CA VAL A 74 -0.25 13.96 14.15
C VAL A 74 -0.44 15.30 14.85
N SER A 75 -1.27 15.35 15.90
CA SER A 75 -1.51 16.58 16.66
C SER A 75 -0.24 17.10 17.34
N SER A 76 0.58 16.18 17.88
CA SER A 76 1.83 16.53 18.58
C SER A 76 2.87 17.19 17.66
N GLN A 77 2.78 16.95 16.35
CA GLN A 77 3.65 17.53 15.32
C GLN A 77 3.02 18.76 14.63
N GLY A 78 1.91 19.29 15.18
CA GLY A 78 1.21 20.46 14.63
C GLY A 78 0.26 20.16 13.47
N GLY A 79 0.02 18.88 13.15
CA GLY A 79 -0.94 18.46 12.15
C GLY A 79 -2.38 18.49 12.67
N ASN A 80 -3.35 18.42 11.75
CA ASN A 80 -4.77 18.36 12.10
C ASN A 80 -5.23 16.90 12.21
N ALA A 81 -5.44 16.41 13.43
CA ALA A 81 -5.93 15.05 13.71
C ALA A 81 -7.27 14.72 13.05
N ASN A 82 -8.08 15.72 12.66
CA ASN A 82 -9.36 15.46 12.00
C ASN A 82 -9.19 14.68 10.69
N TYR A 83 -8.04 14.78 10.01
CA TYR A 83 -7.74 13.99 8.80
C TYR A 83 -7.63 12.48 9.08
N ILE A 84 -7.26 12.09 10.31
CA ILE A 84 -7.17 10.67 10.71
C ILE A 84 -8.56 10.07 10.89
N TYR A 85 -9.51 10.84 11.42
CA TYR A 85 -10.89 10.39 11.60
C TYR A 85 -11.77 10.59 10.37
N ASN A 86 -11.39 11.54 9.50
CA ASN A 86 -12.13 11.90 8.30
C ASN A 86 -11.18 11.96 7.09
N PRO A 87 -10.76 10.80 6.53
CA PRO A 87 -9.82 10.77 5.41
C PRO A 87 -10.36 11.43 4.13
N ALA A 88 -11.68 11.63 4.02
CA ALA A 88 -12.30 12.39 2.93
C ALA A 88 -11.86 13.87 2.86
N LEU A 89 -11.21 14.40 3.91
CA LEU A 89 -10.66 15.75 3.94
C LEU A 89 -9.37 15.90 3.10
N PHE A 90 -8.67 14.80 2.80
CA PHE A 90 -7.51 14.87 1.92
C PHE A 90 -7.92 15.39 0.53
N LYS A 91 -7.08 16.26 -0.05
CA LYS A 91 -7.27 16.73 -1.42
C LYS A 91 -7.36 15.51 -2.35
N LYS A 92 -8.39 15.46 -3.18
CA LYS A 92 -8.51 14.48 -4.25
C LYS A 92 -7.80 15.00 -5.50
N ALA A 93 -7.19 14.09 -6.25
CA ALA A 93 -6.64 14.42 -7.55
C ALA A 93 -7.74 14.94 -8.47
N GLU A 94 -7.37 15.91 -9.30
CA GLU A 94 -8.31 16.58 -10.21
C GLU A 94 -8.67 15.71 -11.41
N LYS A 95 -7.76 14.80 -11.78
CA LYS A 95 -7.87 13.93 -12.94
C LYS A 95 -7.47 12.51 -12.60
N SER A 96 -8.02 11.57 -13.36
CA SER A 96 -7.68 10.16 -13.25
C SER A 96 -7.84 9.42 -14.58
N GLN A 97 -7.12 8.32 -14.73
CA GLN A 97 -7.24 7.40 -15.86
C GLN A 97 -7.24 5.95 -15.37
N ASP A 98 -8.28 5.21 -15.76
CA ASP A 98 -8.37 3.78 -15.49
C ASP A 98 -7.47 2.98 -16.43
N ILE A 99 -6.88 1.93 -15.87
CA ILE A 99 -6.06 0.96 -16.56
C ILE A 99 -6.81 -0.37 -16.59
N PHE A 100 -6.91 -0.96 -17.77
CA PHE A 100 -7.73 -2.12 -18.01
C PHE A 100 -6.87 -3.35 -18.35
N ALA A 101 -7.32 -4.54 -17.94
CA ALA A 101 -6.64 -5.78 -18.25
C ALA A 101 -6.56 -6.03 -19.76
N ALA A 102 -5.33 -6.25 -20.27
CA ALA A 102 -5.09 -6.48 -21.69
C ALA A 102 -5.70 -7.81 -22.19
N GLN A 103 -5.87 -8.79 -21.31
CA GLN A 103 -6.46 -10.09 -21.61
C GLN A 103 -7.09 -10.71 -20.36
N SER A 104 -8.04 -11.63 -20.57
CA SER A 104 -8.60 -12.44 -19.49
C SER A 104 -7.59 -13.46 -18.96
N GLY A 105 -7.61 -13.72 -17.65
CA GLY A 105 -6.73 -14.69 -17.01
C GLY A 105 -6.48 -14.36 -15.54
N TYR A 106 -5.35 -14.79 -15.01
CA TYR A 106 -4.84 -14.46 -13.69
C TYR A 106 -3.65 -13.52 -13.79
N ILE A 107 -3.55 -12.56 -12.88
CA ILE A 107 -2.37 -11.72 -12.74
C ILE A 107 -1.23 -12.55 -12.15
N THR A 108 -0.14 -12.73 -12.90
CA THR A 108 1.02 -13.54 -12.50
C THR A 108 2.27 -12.71 -12.21
N LYS A 109 2.25 -11.42 -12.52
CA LYS A 109 3.29 -10.47 -12.14
C LYS A 109 2.72 -9.06 -12.09
N ILE A 110 3.17 -8.29 -11.10
CA ILE A 110 3.02 -6.84 -11.04
C ILE A 110 4.42 -6.27 -10.80
N ASP A 111 4.98 -5.60 -11.80
CA ASP A 111 6.32 -5.03 -11.72
C ASP A 111 6.34 -3.81 -10.77
N THR A 112 6.81 -4.03 -9.54
CA THR A 112 6.84 -3.04 -8.45
C THR A 112 7.65 -1.80 -8.80
N GLU A 113 8.76 -1.95 -9.51
CA GLU A 113 9.60 -0.84 -9.94
C GLU A 113 8.86 0.03 -10.95
N LYS A 114 8.18 -0.58 -11.93
CA LYS A 114 7.34 0.17 -12.87
C LYS A 114 6.19 0.88 -12.17
N VAL A 115 5.54 0.25 -11.19
CA VAL A 115 4.48 0.88 -10.40
C VAL A 115 5.01 2.09 -9.64
N GLY A 116 6.15 1.97 -8.96
CA GLY A 116 6.80 3.09 -8.26
C GLY A 116 7.16 4.23 -9.19
N ASN A 117 7.81 3.92 -10.32
CA ASN A 117 8.18 4.92 -11.33
C ASN A 117 6.95 5.59 -11.95
N ALA A 118 5.86 4.86 -12.16
CA ALA A 118 4.62 5.42 -12.67
C ALA A 118 3.98 6.39 -11.67
N SER A 119 4.07 6.10 -10.36
CA SER A 119 3.63 7.02 -9.30
C SER A 119 4.42 8.33 -9.35
N VAL A 120 5.74 8.25 -9.56
CA VAL A 120 6.57 9.45 -9.75
C VAL A 120 6.13 10.23 -10.99
N LEU A 121 5.91 9.55 -12.12
CA LEU A 121 5.48 10.19 -13.37
C LEU A 121 4.10 10.84 -13.26
N SER A 122 3.18 10.30 -12.46
CA SER A 122 1.85 10.91 -12.25
C SER A 122 1.92 12.21 -11.44
N GLY A 123 3.04 12.47 -10.76
CA GLY A 123 3.28 13.66 -9.94
C GLY A 123 3.42 13.38 -8.44
N ALA A 124 3.31 12.12 -8.01
CA ALA A 124 3.41 11.76 -6.60
C ALA A 124 4.86 11.77 -6.07
N GLY A 125 5.84 11.93 -6.95
CA GLY A 125 7.24 11.95 -6.59
C GLY A 125 8.01 13.04 -7.34
N ARG A 126 9.33 13.00 -7.17
CA ARG A 126 10.26 13.95 -7.77
C ARG A 126 11.09 13.27 -8.84
N LEU A 127 11.17 13.86 -10.03
CA LEU A 127 12.18 13.47 -11.04
C LEU A 127 13.50 14.19 -10.76
N LYS A 128 13.42 15.44 -10.29
CA LYS A 128 14.53 16.26 -9.82
C LYS A 128 14.25 16.74 -8.41
N LYS A 129 15.31 17.02 -7.65
CA LYS A 129 15.22 17.39 -6.23
C LYS A 129 14.31 18.60 -5.98
N GLU A 130 14.25 19.53 -6.93
CA GLU A 130 13.51 20.80 -6.85
C GLU A 130 12.04 20.67 -7.26
N ASP A 131 11.61 19.52 -7.81
CA ASP A 131 10.25 19.33 -8.26
C ASP A 131 9.25 19.39 -7.09
N GLY A 132 8.11 20.05 -7.35
CA GLY A 132 6.95 19.97 -6.48
C GLY A 132 6.34 18.57 -6.48
N ILE A 133 5.64 18.23 -5.40
CA ILE A 133 4.88 16.98 -5.28
C ILE A 133 3.39 17.32 -5.28
N ASP A 134 2.63 16.63 -6.13
CA ASP A 134 1.18 16.53 -5.96
C ASP A 134 0.90 15.40 -4.97
N TYR A 135 0.56 15.76 -3.72
CA TYR A 135 0.28 14.78 -2.68
C TYR A 135 -0.96 13.93 -2.95
N SER A 136 -1.85 14.38 -3.85
CA SER A 136 -3.06 13.66 -4.26
C SER A 136 -2.84 12.72 -5.44
N ALA A 137 -1.71 12.85 -6.15
CA ALA A 137 -1.33 11.97 -7.24
C ALA A 137 -0.88 10.59 -6.74
N GLY A 138 -0.97 9.60 -7.62
CA GLY A 138 -0.52 8.24 -7.35
C GLY A 138 -1.31 7.20 -8.14
N ILE A 139 -1.32 5.97 -7.65
CA ILE A 139 -2.00 4.82 -8.24
C ILE A 139 -2.81 4.11 -7.16
N ILE A 140 -4.03 3.70 -7.49
CA ILE A 140 -4.80 2.73 -6.71
C ILE A 140 -4.90 1.45 -7.55
N MET A 141 -4.51 0.32 -6.99
CA MET A 141 -4.67 -0.99 -7.61
C MET A 141 -5.98 -1.65 -7.16
N HIS A 142 -6.79 -2.06 -8.14
CA HIS A 142 -8.07 -2.75 -7.92
C HIS A 142 -7.92 -4.26 -7.90
N LYS A 143 -6.82 -4.76 -8.47
CA LYS A 143 -6.50 -6.18 -8.59
C LYS A 143 -5.06 -6.43 -8.17
N GLN A 144 -4.84 -7.58 -7.56
CA GLN A 144 -3.58 -7.99 -6.97
C GLN A 144 -3.05 -9.27 -7.67
N TYR A 145 -1.82 -9.64 -7.34
CA TYR A 145 -1.24 -10.90 -7.80
C TYR A 145 -2.14 -12.08 -7.42
N GLY A 146 -2.40 -12.97 -8.38
CA GLY A 146 -3.26 -14.14 -8.20
C GLY A 146 -4.76 -13.90 -8.41
N ASP A 147 -5.19 -12.64 -8.56
CA ASP A 147 -6.57 -12.33 -8.91
C ASP A 147 -6.88 -12.72 -10.35
N SER A 148 -8.10 -13.21 -10.59
CA SER A 148 -8.63 -13.38 -11.93
C SER A 148 -9.22 -12.07 -12.44
N VAL A 149 -9.02 -11.81 -13.73
CA VAL A 149 -9.54 -10.66 -14.45
C VAL A 149 -10.13 -11.07 -15.79
N GLN A 150 -11.11 -10.30 -16.27
CA GLN A 150 -11.57 -10.34 -17.65
C GLN A 150 -10.84 -9.28 -18.48
N GLN A 151 -10.67 -9.52 -19.78
CA GLN A 151 -10.22 -8.50 -20.71
C GLN A 151 -11.10 -7.25 -20.58
N ASN A 152 -10.47 -6.07 -20.56
CA ASN A 152 -11.11 -4.78 -20.37
C ASN A 152 -11.74 -4.57 -18.96
N GLU A 153 -11.40 -5.40 -17.96
CA GLU A 153 -11.73 -5.12 -16.56
C GLU A 153 -10.72 -4.13 -15.95
N PRO A 154 -11.15 -3.12 -15.17
CA PRO A 154 -10.23 -2.22 -14.47
C PRO A 154 -9.31 -2.97 -13.50
N VAL A 155 -8.00 -2.73 -13.60
CA VAL A 155 -6.97 -3.33 -12.72
C VAL A 155 -6.28 -2.30 -11.84
N ALA A 156 -6.21 -1.04 -12.28
CA ALA A 156 -5.67 0.08 -11.51
C ALA A 156 -6.25 1.40 -12.02
N THR A 157 -6.11 2.46 -11.23
CA THR A 157 -6.40 3.85 -11.65
C THR A 157 -5.20 4.72 -11.32
N VAL A 158 -4.77 5.53 -12.28
CA VAL A 158 -3.73 6.55 -12.12
C VAL A 158 -4.40 7.89 -11.80
N TYR A 159 -3.90 8.60 -10.80
CA TYR A 159 -4.39 9.90 -10.35
C TYR A 159 -3.32 10.98 -10.47
N GLY A 160 -3.72 12.21 -10.82
CA GLY A 160 -2.83 13.38 -10.83
C GLY A 160 -3.53 14.67 -11.24
N ASP A 161 -2.73 15.71 -11.50
CA ASP A 161 -3.19 17.05 -11.89
C ASP A 161 -3.07 17.35 -13.40
N ASN A 162 -2.31 16.53 -14.12
CA ASN A 162 -1.93 16.77 -15.52
C ASN A 162 -2.15 15.52 -16.39
N GLU A 163 -2.84 15.69 -17.54
CA GLU A 163 -3.21 14.58 -18.44
C GLU A 163 -2.02 13.91 -19.12
N GLU A 164 -0.98 14.68 -19.48
CA GLU A 164 0.22 14.13 -20.13
C GLU A 164 1.03 13.26 -19.15
N LYS A 165 1.15 13.72 -17.89
CA LYS A 165 1.76 12.95 -16.80
C LYS A 165 0.99 11.66 -16.53
N ILE A 166 -0.33 11.75 -16.40
CA ILE A 166 -1.21 10.60 -16.19
C ILE A 166 -1.09 9.61 -17.34
N SER A 167 -1.10 10.08 -18.59
CA SER A 167 -0.96 9.23 -19.78
C SER A 167 0.39 8.51 -19.80
N SER A 168 1.47 9.20 -19.42
CA SER A 168 2.81 8.63 -19.35
C SER A 168 2.91 7.54 -18.27
N ALA A 169 2.35 7.81 -17.08
CA ALA A 169 2.25 6.85 -15.99
C ALA A 169 1.37 5.64 -16.38
N ALA A 170 0.25 5.87 -17.07
CA ALA A 170 -0.68 4.84 -17.53
C ALA A 170 -0.01 3.83 -18.48
N LEU A 171 0.85 4.30 -19.39
CA LEU A 171 1.64 3.42 -20.26
C LEU A 171 2.55 2.49 -19.44
N LEU A 172 3.19 3.04 -18.40
CA LEU A 172 4.10 2.28 -17.56
C LEU A 172 3.37 1.27 -16.67
N ILE A 173 2.18 1.63 -16.16
CA ILE A 173 1.32 0.71 -15.40
C ILE A 173 0.79 -0.42 -16.28
N ASN A 174 0.34 -0.13 -17.51
CA ASN A 174 -0.04 -1.19 -18.46
C ASN A 174 1.10 -2.21 -18.66
N ALA A 175 2.35 -1.74 -18.76
CA ALA A 175 3.53 -2.58 -18.91
C ALA A 175 3.99 -3.28 -17.62
N ALA A 176 3.35 -3.00 -16.47
CA ALA A 176 3.67 -3.62 -15.19
C ALA A 176 2.95 -4.96 -14.98
N PHE A 177 1.80 -5.17 -15.62
CA PHE A 177 1.00 -6.38 -15.45
C PHE A 177 1.39 -7.50 -16.42
N THR A 178 1.46 -8.72 -15.90
CA THR A 178 1.54 -9.95 -16.71
C THR A 178 0.37 -10.86 -16.37
N TYR A 179 -0.22 -11.47 -17.39
CA TYR A 179 -1.38 -12.34 -17.25
C TYR A 179 -1.10 -13.74 -17.78
N SER A 180 -1.75 -14.75 -17.19
CA SER A 180 -1.69 -16.13 -17.67
C SER A 180 -3.04 -16.85 -17.51
N LYS A 181 -3.24 -17.96 -18.23
CA LYS A 181 -4.45 -18.80 -18.06
C LYS A 181 -4.42 -19.60 -16.75
N ALA A 182 -3.24 -19.97 -16.27
CA ALA A 182 -3.07 -20.75 -15.06
C ALA A 182 -3.04 -19.83 -13.84
N LYS A 183 -3.72 -20.22 -12.75
CA LYS A 183 -3.62 -19.51 -11.49
C LYS A 183 -2.21 -19.70 -10.93
N PRO A 184 -1.49 -18.61 -10.57
CA PRO A 184 -0.16 -18.76 -10.02
C PRO A 184 -0.21 -19.29 -8.58
N GLU A 185 0.90 -19.84 -8.11
CA GLU A 185 1.04 -20.21 -6.70
C GLU A 185 0.95 -18.98 -5.81
N ARG A 186 0.37 -19.17 -4.62
CA ARG A 186 0.28 -18.12 -3.61
C ARG A 186 1.70 -17.74 -3.16
N LYS A 187 1.99 -16.44 -3.16
CA LYS A 187 3.22 -15.91 -2.56
C LYS A 187 2.93 -15.47 -1.12
N GLU A 188 3.81 -15.84 -0.20
CA GLU A 188 3.79 -15.34 1.17
C GLU A 188 4.45 -13.97 1.24
N VAL A 189 3.92 -13.10 2.10
CA VAL A 189 4.47 -11.74 2.32
C VAL A 189 5.67 -11.80 3.26
N ILE A 190 5.63 -12.71 4.23
CA ILE A 190 6.70 -12.96 5.20
C ILE A 190 7.30 -14.31 4.85
N LEU A 191 8.54 -14.32 4.38
CA LEU A 191 9.23 -15.54 3.96
C LEU A 191 9.94 -16.22 5.13
N ASP A 192 10.52 -15.43 6.02
CA ASP A 192 11.28 -15.94 7.16
C ASP A 192 11.42 -14.85 8.25
N LYS A 193 11.76 -15.26 9.47
CA LYS A 193 12.11 -14.40 10.59
C LYS A 193 13.53 -14.72 11.03
N ILE A 194 14.41 -13.73 10.88
CA ILE A 194 15.82 -13.88 11.25
C ILE A 194 16.02 -13.31 12.66
N SER A 195 16.42 -14.18 13.60
CA SER A 195 16.74 -13.84 14.99
C SER A 195 18.13 -14.35 15.37
N LYS A 196 18.59 -14.01 16.58
CA LYS A 196 19.87 -14.51 17.09
C LYS A 196 19.90 -16.04 17.19
N GLU A 197 18.76 -16.65 17.49
CA GLU A 197 18.57 -18.10 17.61
C GLU A 197 18.62 -18.78 16.24
N THR A 198 18.07 -18.15 15.19
CA THR A 198 18.07 -18.71 13.82
C THR A 198 19.40 -18.49 13.09
N LEU A 199 20.23 -17.55 13.53
CA LEU A 199 21.53 -17.20 12.94
C LEU A 199 22.71 -18.07 13.42
N SER A 200 22.44 -19.24 14.00
CA SER A 200 23.50 -20.16 14.48
C SER A 200 24.45 -20.56 13.33
N LEU A 201 25.58 -19.84 13.19
CA LEU A 201 26.77 -20.21 12.44
C LEU A 201 27.77 -20.89 13.37
#